data_AF-A0A380YM88-F1
#
_entry.id   AF-A0A380YM88-F1
#
_cell.length_a   1.000
_cell.length_b   1.000
_cell.length_c   1.000
_cell.angle_alpha   90.00
_cell.angle_beta   90.00
_cell.angle_gamma   90.00
#
_symmetry.space_group_name_H-M   'P 1'
#
loop_
_entity.id
_entity.type
_entity.pdbx_description
1 polymer ?
#
loop_
_entity_poly.entity_id
_entity_poly.type
_entity_poly.pdbx_seq_one_letter_code
_entity_poly.pdbx_strand_id
1 'polypeptide(L)'
;MKKVMMIAAIAAALVSCQSKGNQNNDTMDEGVMTVVGNDSSAVAVYEGILPAADGPGIQYVLSVDSIGPDGESGYTLVTTYLDAEGPGKNKSFTSTGKRQVIQKDANNNKKTAYKLTPNDGEDPVYFVVVNDTTLRLVNDSLQEAVSDLNYDIIQVK
;
A
#
# COMPACT_ATOMS: atom_id res chain seq x y z
N MET A 1 -26.86 -18.72 -54.56
CA MET A 1 -25.68 -19.35 -55.21
C MET A 1 -24.85 -20.03 -54.12
N LYS A 2 -24.54 -21.31 -54.36
CA LYS A 2 -23.65 -22.22 -53.61
C LYS A 2 -22.23 -21.59 -53.58
N LYS A 3 -21.33 -21.73 -52.60
CA LYS A 3 -20.73 -22.95 -52.02
C LYS A 3 -19.91 -22.61 -50.76
N VAL A 4 -19.85 -23.58 -49.86
CA VAL A 4 -18.88 -23.77 -48.75
C VAL A 4 -17.47 -24.08 -49.28
N MET A 5 -16.41 -23.63 -48.61
CA MET A 5 -15.07 -24.29 -48.49
C MET A 5 -14.32 -23.68 -47.27
N MET A 6 -14.21 -24.34 -46.11
CA MET A 6 -13.07 -25.13 -45.57
C MET A 6 -11.65 -24.77 -46.06
N ILE A 7 -10.70 -24.71 -45.10
CA ILE A 7 -9.24 -25.05 -45.13
C ILE A 7 -8.61 -24.45 -43.84
N ALA A 8 -7.61 -24.98 -43.15
CA ALA A 8 -7.01 -26.30 -42.91
C ALA A 8 -6.01 -26.08 -41.75
N ALA A 9 -5.72 -27.14 -40.99
CA ALA A 9 -4.72 -27.14 -39.93
C ALA A 9 -3.28 -26.98 -40.47
N ILE A 10 -2.40 -26.31 -39.74
CA ILE A 10 -0.95 -26.40 -39.91
C ILE A 10 -0.32 -26.56 -38.51
N ALA A 11 0.17 -27.76 -38.24
CA ALA A 11 1.22 -27.99 -37.25
C ALA A 11 2.56 -27.95 -37.99
N ALA A 12 3.55 -27.24 -37.46
CA ALA A 12 4.95 -27.35 -37.87
C ALA A 12 5.85 -27.18 -36.65
N ALA A 13 6.89 -28.00 -36.63
CA ALA A 13 7.67 -28.38 -35.47
C ALA A 13 9.11 -27.81 -35.55
N LEU A 14 9.77 -27.75 -34.40
CA LEU A 14 11.22 -27.90 -34.15
C LEU A 14 12.22 -26.89 -34.77
N VAL A 15 12.90 -26.14 -33.90
CA VAL A 15 14.30 -25.65 -34.03
C VAL A 15 14.82 -25.49 -32.59
N SER A 16 15.49 -26.47 -31.98
CA SER A 16 16.91 -26.88 -32.06
C SER A 16 17.93 -25.96 -31.34
N CYS A 17 18.69 -26.59 -30.44
CA CYS A 17 20.08 -26.35 -30.05
C CYS A 17 20.42 -25.09 -29.22
N GLN A 18 20.79 -25.23 -27.94
CA GLN A 18 22.07 -25.73 -27.39
C GLN A 18 23.10 -24.60 -27.21
N SER A 19 23.27 -24.14 -25.98
CA SER A 19 24.57 -23.66 -25.52
C SER A 19 24.90 -24.35 -24.19
N LYS A 20 26.00 -25.10 -24.23
CA LYS A 20 26.66 -25.72 -23.09
C LYS A 20 27.89 -24.84 -22.85
N GLY A 21 27.97 -24.22 -21.68
CA GLY A 21 29.08 -23.33 -21.28
C GLY A 21 29.22 -23.34 -19.77
N ASN A 22 30.26 -24.02 -19.31
CA ASN A 22 30.68 -24.28 -17.94
C ASN A 22 31.25 -23.02 -17.26
N GLN A 23 31.00 -22.81 -15.96
CA GLN A 23 32.00 -22.71 -14.88
C GLN A 23 31.40 -22.10 -13.60
N ASN A 24 31.74 -22.75 -12.50
CA ASN A 24 31.44 -22.42 -11.11
C ASN A 24 32.08 -21.10 -10.69
N ASN A 25 31.44 -20.37 -9.76
CA ASN A 25 32.17 -19.80 -8.64
C ASN A 25 31.24 -19.59 -7.42
N ASP A 26 31.82 -19.86 -6.25
CA ASP A 26 31.31 -19.59 -4.91
C ASP A 26 30.67 -18.20 -4.77
N THR A 27 29.69 -18.07 -3.88
CA THR A 27 29.78 -17.20 -2.67
C THR A 27 28.38 -16.93 -2.11
N MET A 28 28.18 -17.38 -0.87
CA MET A 28 27.32 -16.84 0.20
C MET A 28 25.90 -16.39 -0.18
N ASP A 29 24.94 -17.22 0.22
CA ASP A 29 23.56 -16.85 0.53
C ASP A 29 23.54 -15.88 1.71
N GLU A 30 23.82 -14.61 1.46
CA GLU A 30 23.23 -13.52 2.22
C GLU A 30 22.01 -13.03 1.42
N GLY A 31 20.83 -13.29 1.98
CA GLY A 31 19.56 -12.80 1.47
C GLY A 31 19.54 -11.27 1.39
N VAL A 32 20.04 -10.73 0.29
CA VAL A 32 19.70 -9.40 -0.19
C VAL A 32 18.29 -9.53 -0.75
N MET A 33 17.31 -9.19 0.07
CA MET A 33 15.99 -8.80 -0.42
C MET A 33 16.22 -7.77 -1.51
N THR A 34 15.85 -8.12 -2.73
CA THR A 34 15.74 -7.19 -3.83
C THR A 34 14.81 -6.07 -3.38
N VAL A 35 15.37 -4.88 -3.13
CA VAL A 35 14.58 -3.65 -3.08
C VAL A 35 14.04 -3.48 -4.49
N VAL A 36 12.83 -4.02 -4.71
CA VAL A 36 12.02 -3.65 -5.87
C VAL A 36 11.96 -2.14 -5.84
N GLY A 37 12.45 -1.53 -6.92
CA GLY A 37 12.63 -0.09 -7.03
C GLY A 37 11.39 0.63 -6.52
N ASN A 38 11.58 1.41 -5.46
CA ASN A 38 10.62 2.42 -5.06
C ASN A 38 10.72 3.53 -6.13
N ASP A 39 10.13 3.26 -7.29
CA ASP A 39 9.84 4.25 -8.30
C ASP A 39 8.76 5.15 -7.66
N SER A 40 9.21 6.06 -6.80
CA SER A 40 8.37 6.88 -5.92
C SER A 40 7.52 7.82 -6.76
N SER A 41 6.42 7.27 -7.28
CA SER A 41 5.31 7.98 -7.93
C SER A 41 4.34 8.60 -6.91
N ALA A 42 4.66 8.48 -5.62
CA ALA A 42 3.95 9.11 -4.52
C ALA A 42 3.92 10.63 -4.70
N VAL A 43 2.72 11.16 -4.86
CA VAL A 43 2.45 12.60 -5.01
C VAL A 43 2.13 13.27 -3.69
N ALA A 44 1.78 12.50 -2.66
CA ALA A 44 1.59 13.01 -1.31
C ALA A 44 2.18 12.03 -0.28
N VAL A 45 2.85 12.57 0.73
CA VAL A 45 3.34 11.80 1.88
C VAL A 45 2.81 12.43 3.15
N TYR A 46 2.16 11.64 4.00
CA TYR A 46 1.63 12.05 5.29
C TYR A 46 2.37 11.33 6.42
N GLU A 47 2.70 12.07 7.48
CA GLU A 47 3.42 11.54 8.64
C GLU A 47 2.78 11.96 9.95
N GLY A 48 2.82 11.08 10.95
CA GLY A 48 2.42 11.41 12.31
C GLY A 48 2.69 10.28 13.30
N ILE A 49 2.74 10.60 14.59
CA ILE A 49 2.86 9.61 15.66
C ILE A 49 1.48 9.50 16.32
N LEU A 50 0.87 8.33 16.16
CA LEU A 50 -0.44 8.04 16.72
C LEU A 50 -0.30 7.26 18.04
N PRO A 51 -1.31 7.33 18.92
CA PRO A 51 -1.31 6.61 20.18
C PRO A 51 -1.17 5.10 20.01
N ALA A 52 -0.35 4.49 20.85
CA ALA A 52 -0.31 3.04 21.04
C ALA A 52 -1.09 2.67 22.32
N ALA A 53 -1.60 1.44 22.40
CA ALA A 53 -2.24 0.94 23.62
C ALA A 53 -1.24 0.86 24.78
N ASP A 54 -0.07 0.25 24.52
CA ASP A 54 0.94 -0.07 25.53
C ASP A 54 2.35 0.31 25.06
N GLY A 55 2.52 1.55 24.60
CA GLY A 55 3.81 2.01 24.10
C GLY A 55 3.87 3.52 23.89
N PRO A 56 5.06 4.05 23.55
CA PRO A 56 5.25 5.49 23.34
C PRO A 56 4.51 6.04 22.12
N GLY A 57 4.11 5.18 21.19
CA GLY A 57 3.31 5.53 20.02
C GLY A 57 3.62 4.65 18.81
N ILE A 58 2.90 4.90 17.73
CA ILE A 58 3.09 4.26 16.44
C ILE A 58 3.34 5.36 15.42
N GLN A 59 4.52 5.38 14.80
CA GLN A 59 4.78 6.29 13.70
C GLN A 59 4.11 5.76 12.43
N TYR A 60 3.29 6.58 11.81
CA TYR A 60 2.66 6.34 10.52
C TYR A 60 3.36 7.17 9.45
N VAL A 61 3.72 6.53 8.35
CA VAL A 61 4.18 7.18 7.12
C VAL A 61 3.34 6.64 5.97
N LEU A 62 2.41 7.45 5.47
CA LEU A 62 1.51 7.12 4.38
C LEU A 62 1.94 7.82 3.10
N SER A 63 2.42 7.06 2.13
CA SER A 63 2.66 7.52 0.76
C SER A 63 1.45 7.19 -0.12
N VAL A 64 0.98 8.16 -0.89
CA VAL A 64 -0.15 8.01 -1.81
C VAL A 64 0.27 8.38 -3.23
N ASP A 65 0.04 7.47 -4.17
CA ASP A 65 0.37 7.66 -5.59
C ASP A 65 -0.63 8.58 -6.29
N SER A 66 -0.29 8.96 -7.52
CA SER A 66 -1.17 9.74 -8.39
C SER A 66 -2.52 9.04 -8.56
N ILE A 67 -3.59 9.83 -8.58
CA ILE A 67 -4.94 9.33 -8.84
C ILE A 67 -5.01 8.87 -10.29
N GLY A 68 -5.29 7.58 -10.48
CA GLY A 68 -5.54 6.98 -11.78
C GLY A 68 -6.89 7.41 -12.38
N PRO A 69 -7.15 7.07 -13.64
CA PRO A 69 -8.37 7.49 -14.36
C PRO A 69 -9.67 7.03 -13.68
N ASP A 70 -9.61 5.95 -12.91
CA ASP A 70 -10.77 5.38 -12.19
C ASP A 70 -11.01 6.04 -10.81
N GLY A 71 -10.24 7.09 -10.46
CA GLY A 71 -10.34 7.77 -9.16
C GLY A 71 -9.64 7.04 -8.01
N GLU A 72 -8.91 5.96 -8.31
CA GLU A 72 -8.16 5.15 -7.37
C GLU A 72 -6.66 5.45 -7.45
N SER A 73 -5.91 5.23 -6.37
CA SER A 73 -4.45 5.29 -6.42
C SER A 73 -3.84 4.14 -5.62
N GLY A 74 -2.55 3.87 -5.86
CA GLY A 74 -1.77 3.06 -4.93
C GLY A 74 -1.53 3.80 -3.61
N TYR A 75 -1.24 3.03 -2.56
CA TYR A 75 -0.65 3.53 -1.33
C TYR A 75 0.42 2.57 -0.79
N THR A 76 1.33 3.15 -0.01
CA THR A 76 2.23 2.43 0.88
C THR A 76 2.11 3.06 2.27
N LEU A 77 1.74 2.25 3.26
CA LEU A 77 1.64 2.65 4.66
C LEU A 77 2.68 1.90 5.48
N VAL A 78 3.63 2.64 6.03
CA VAL A 78 4.58 2.10 7.02
C VAL A 78 4.08 2.47 8.41
N THR A 79 3.93 1.47 9.26
CA THR A 79 3.62 1.63 10.69
C THR A 79 4.80 1.15 11.51
N THR A 80 5.34 2.00 12.37
CA THR A 80 6.48 1.68 13.22
C THR A 80 6.08 1.81 14.67
N TYR A 81 5.95 0.67 15.34
CA TYR A 81 5.71 0.59 16.76
C TYR A 81 7.01 0.93 17.49
N LEU A 82 6.99 2.05 18.20
CA LEU A 82 8.16 2.57 18.90
C LEU A 82 8.41 1.74 20.17
N ASP A 83 9.68 1.37 20.42
CA ASP A 83 10.12 0.58 21.57
C ASP A 83 9.40 -0.78 21.77
N ALA A 84 8.79 -1.33 20.72
CA ALA A 84 7.98 -2.55 20.78
C ALA A 84 8.72 -3.79 21.29
N GLU A 85 10.04 -3.86 21.09
CA GLU A 85 10.88 -4.98 21.53
C GLU A 85 11.87 -4.55 22.65
N GLY A 86 11.60 -3.41 23.28
CA GLY A 86 12.42 -2.77 24.30
C GLY A 86 12.94 -1.39 23.88
N PRO A 87 13.62 -0.65 24.79
CA PRO A 87 14.07 0.71 24.53
C PRO A 87 14.97 0.81 23.29
N GLY A 88 14.59 1.67 22.35
CA GLY A 88 15.25 1.88 21.06
C GLY A 88 15.01 0.79 20.01
N LYS A 89 14.21 -0.25 20.32
CA LYS A 89 13.96 -1.39 19.44
C LYS A 89 12.56 -1.30 18.86
N ASN A 90 12.48 -0.60 17.73
CA ASN A 90 11.23 -0.41 17.00
C ASN A 90 10.89 -1.65 16.17
N LYS A 91 9.59 -1.83 15.91
CA LYS A 91 9.09 -2.86 14.99
C LYS A 91 8.23 -2.22 13.91
N SER A 92 8.59 -2.43 12.65
CA SER A 92 7.91 -1.84 11.51
C SER A 92 7.14 -2.87 10.69
N PHE A 93 6.00 -2.45 10.16
CA PHE A 93 5.17 -3.20 9.23
C PHE A 93 4.80 -2.32 8.06
N THR A 94 4.80 -2.90 6.87
CA THR A 94 4.45 -2.20 5.62
C THR A 94 3.20 -2.82 5.04
N SER A 95 2.17 -2.00 4.84
CA SER A 95 0.97 -2.36 4.08
C SER A 95 1.01 -1.64 2.74
N THR A 96 0.73 -2.36 1.66
CA THR A 96 0.54 -1.78 0.32
C THR A 96 -0.81 -2.18 -0.21
N GLY A 97 -1.39 -1.33 -1.05
CA GLY A 97 -2.71 -1.62 -1.58
C GLY A 97 -3.31 -0.48 -2.36
N LYS A 98 -4.63 -0.49 -2.39
CA LYS A 98 -5.44 0.47 -3.11
C LYS A 98 -6.03 1.51 -2.16
N ARG A 99 -5.86 2.78 -2.49
CA ARG A 99 -6.54 3.90 -1.84
C ARG A 99 -7.73 4.32 -2.69
N GLN A 100 -8.88 4.46 -2.03
CA GLN A 100 -10.10 5.02 -2.60
C GLN A 100 -10.53 6.24 -1.78
N VAL A 101 -11.07 7.27 -2.44
CA VAL A 101 -11.74 8.38 -1.75
C VAL A 101 -13.22 8.04 -1.62
N ILE A 102 -13.74 8.03 -0.40
CA ILE A 102 -15.13 7.71 -0.09
C ILE A 102 -15.81 8.89 0.62
N GLN A 103 -17.13 8.98 0.50
CA GLN A 103 -17.96 9.91 1.27
C GLN A 103 -19.04 9.14 2.02
N LYS A 104 -19.22 9.44 3.32
CA LYS A 104 -20.24 8.83 4.17
C LYS A 104 -20.71 9.82 5.24
N ASP A 105 -21.95 9.67 5.69
CA ASP A 105 -22.48 10.38 6.85
C ASP A 105 -21.95 9.73 8.14
N ALA A 106 -21.26 10.52 8.97
CA ALA A 106 -20.84 10.13 10.31
C ALA A 106 -21.29 11.21 11.29
N ASN A 107 -22.03 10.83 12.33
CA ASN A 107 -22.62 11.76 13.31
C ASN A 107 -23.40 12.90 12.63
N ASN A 108 -24.25 12.56 11.65
CA ASN A 108 -25.09 13.49 10.88
C ASN A 108 -24.31 14.53 10.04
N ASN A 109 -23.00 14.34 9.85
CA ASN A 109 -22.17 15.18 9.00
C ASN A 109 -21.56 14.36 7.87
N LYS A 110 -21.58 14.89 6.64
CA LYS A 110 -20.88 14.28 5.51
C LYS A 110 -19.38 14.39 5.73
N LYS A 111 -18.69 13.26 5.64
CA LYS A 111 -17.23 13.17 5.72
C LYS A 111 -16.66 12.58 4.45
N THR A 112 -15.54 13.14 4.00
CA THR A 112 -14.68 12.56 2.97
C THR A 112 -13.53 11.83 3.65
N ALA A 113 -13.21 10.63 3.19
CA ALA A 113 -12.14 9.81 3.78
C ALA A 113 -11.36 9.05 2.72
N TYR A 114 -10.11 8.73 3.05
CA TYR A 114 -9.31 7.73 2.36
C TYR A 114 -9.58 6.37 2.98
N LYS A 115 -10.03 5.43 2.14
CA LYS A 115 -10.09 4.01 2.46
C LYS A 115 -8.87 3.33 1.86
N LEU A 116 -8.01 2.78 2.71
CA LEU A 116 -6.83 2.02 2.32
C LEU A 116 -7.18 0.54 2.41
N THR A 117 -7.25 -0.15 1.27
CA THR A 117 -7.54 -1.59 1.20
C THR A 117 -6.26 -2.35 0.92
N PRO A 118 -5.72 -3.11 1.90
CA PRO A 118 -4.51 -3.91 1.74
C PRO A 118 -4.62 -4.98 0.64
N ASN A 119 -3.51 -5.27 -0.03
CA ASN A 119 -3.44 -6.33 -1.06
C ASN A 119 -3.45 -7.75 -0.49
N ASP A 120 -3.06 -7.91 0.77
CA ASP A 120 -2.99 -9.19 1.49
C ASP A 120 -4.34 -9.66 2.04
N GLY A 121 -5.39 -8.85 1.90
CA GLY A 121 -6.74 -9.17 2.33
C GLY A 121 -7.05 -8.80 3.79
N GLU A 122 -6.13 -8.12 4.48
CA GLU A 122 -6.37 -7.52 5.79
C GLU A 122 -7.46 -6.44 5.74
N ASP A 123 -8.00 -6.09 6.91
CA ASP A 123 -9.07 -5.12 7.02
C ASP A 123 -8.63 -3.71 6.54
N PRO A 124 -9.53 -2.94 5.89
CA PRO A 124 -9.19 -1.60 5.44
C PRO A 124 -8.92 -0.62 6.58
N VAL A 125 -7.98 0.30 6.35
CA VAL A 125 -7.70 1.43 7.25
C VAL A 125 -8.37 2.69 6.71
N TYR A 126 -8.95 3.50 7.60
CA TYR A 126 -9.72 4.68 7.23
C TYR A 126 -9.12 5.96 7.82
N PHE A 127 -8.92 6.96 6.95
CA PHE A 127 -8.49 8.30 7.35
C PHE A 127 -9.49 9.34 6.86
N VAL A 128 -10.12 10.11 7.75
CA VAL A 128 -10.94 11.27 7.35
C VAL A 128 -10.04 12.41 6.93
N VAL A 129 -10.41 13.10 5.86
CA VAL A 129 -9.78 14.35 5.44
C VAL A 129 -10.26 15.46 6.37
N VAL A 130 -9.39 15.94 7.25
CA VAL A 130 -9.70 17.04 8.18
C VAL A 130 -9.57 18.38 7.47
N ASN A 131 -8.51 18.52 6.66
CA ASN A 131 -8.24 19.65 5.77
C ASN A 131 -7.27 19.18 4.67
N ASP A 132 -6.82 20.10 3.81
CA ASP A 132 -6.00 19.79 2.64
C ASP A 132 -4.70 19.04 2.97
N THR A 133 -4.12 19.24 4.17
CA THR A 133 -2.84 18.63 4.57
C THR A 133 -2.98 17.65 5.73
N THR A 134 -4.16 17.49 6.33
CA THR A 134 -4.33 16.72 7.57
C THR A 134 -5.32 15.60 7.38
N LEU A 135 -4.90 14.38 7.72
CA LEU A 135 -5.70 13.18 7.74
C LEU A 135 -5.83 12.66 9.18
N ARG A 136 -7.03 12.23 9.58
CA ARG A 136 -7.30 11.69 10.92
C ARG A 136 -7.68 10.23 10.85
N LEU A 137 -6.99 9.37 11.60
CA LEU A 137 -7.34 7.95 11.72
C LEU A 137 -8.71 7.81 12.40
N VAL A 138 -9.58 6.98 11.82
CA VAL A 138 -10.96 6.74 12.30
C VAL A 138 -11.34 5.27 12.17
N ASN A 139 -12.48 4.88 12.74
CA ASN A 139 -13.04 3.54 12.52
C ASN A 139 -13.71 3.38 11.13
N ASP A 140 -14.18 2.18 10.83
CA ASP A 140 -14.91 1.81 9.60
C ASP A 140 -16.21 2.60 9.36
N SER A 141 -16.73 3.22 10.41
CA SER A 141 -17.91 4.07 10.41
C SER A 141 -17.58 5.55 10.24
N LEU A 142 -16.29 5.88 10.04
CA LEU A 142 -15.74 7.24 9.96
C LEU A 142 -15.98 8.09 11.22
N GLN A 143 -16.20 7.43 12.36
CA GLN A 143 -16.32 8.06 13.65
C GLN A 143 -14.92 8.28 14.23
N GLU A 144 -14.73 9.47 14.77
CA GLU A 144 -13.49 9.83 15.46
C GLU A 144 -13.45 9.17 16.83
N ALA A 145 -12.25 8.87 17.30
CA ALA A 145 -12.05 8.39 18.66
C ALA A 145 -12.56 9.44 19.66
N VAL A 146 -13.31 8.99 20.67
CA VAL A 146 -13.72 9.84 21.79
C VAL A 146 -12.57 9.86 22.80
N SER A 147 -11.57 10.69 22.51
CA SER A 147 -10.31 10.77 23.26
C SER A 147 -9.66 12.14 23.07
N ASP A 148 -8.87 12.58 24.05
CA ASP A 148 -8.03 13.79 23.95
C ASP A 148 -6.72 13.53 23.20
N LEU A 149 -6.49 12.30 22.73
CA LEU A 149 -5.29 11.90 22.02
C LEU A 149 -5.33 12.32 20.55
N ASN A 150 -4.15 12.56 19.97
CA ASN A 150 -4.01 12.99 18.58
C ASN A 150 -3.99 11.80 17.62
N TYR A 151 -4.92 11.76 16.66
CA TYR A 151 -4.98 10.73 15.62
C TYR A 151 -4.61 11.25 14.23
N ASP A 152 -4.00 12.43 14.16
CA ASP A 152 -3.70 13.13 12.91
C ASP A 152 -2.32 12.76 12.35
N ILE A 153 -2.27 12.59 11.03
CA ILE A 153 -1.06 12.58 10.21
C ILE A 153 -1.10 13.77 9.24
N ILE A 154 0.05 14.39 9.02
CA ILE A 154 0.19 15.68 8.32
C ILE A 154 1.00 15.47 7.05
N GLN A 155 0.58 16.10 5.95
CA GLN A 155 1.29 16.08 4.70
C GLN A 155 2.64 16.80 4.82
N VAL A 156 3.71 16.12 4.45
CA VAL A 156 5.08 16.63 4.48
C VAL A 156 5.70 16.78 3.10
N LYS A 157 5.06 16.25 2.06
CA LYS A 157 5.47 16.35 0.66
C LYS A 157 4.27 16.48 -0.26
#